data_AF-A0A3D9ZFD3-F1
#
_entry.id   AF-A0A3D9ZFD3-F1
#
_cell.length_a   1.000
_cell.length_b   1.000
_cell.length_c   1.000
_cell.angle_alpha   90.00
_cell.angle_beta   90.00
_cell.angle_gamma   90.00
#
_symmetry.space_group_name_H-M   'P 1'
#
loop_
_entity.id
_entity.type
_entity.pdbx_description
1 polymer ?
#
loop_
_entity_poly.entity_id
_entity_poly.type
_entity_poly.pdbx_seq_one_letter_code
_entity_poly.pdbx_strand_id
1 'polypeptide(L)'
;MSEGQQQHDTPTFNSALRGYEKSQVDRHVAEAAERIAALSAEREQAHHHIRGLNSNLEQVHGELSELRDRPPRLDRASFRHLGSMVDEILALSEKQGQAIVDAAGQHGADLKASAEKIVEAARQEAERLRGEGAAALEAAEQEAQRRHEASEAAIQHAEGEARARIEAAHEHTKQELTQWRSDVEREVNDHRTAAAEAEEARQAEVEQSMAAHHQQLNLLQKEIEARQQALAQLRNAQEQAQQQLGQLRHDGAAVEQDLAQVTHRLGATRQELSAELSRLDAARRAAEATEQQTVEMRVRMQREAKRMADRAAAAVMAAAAISEQTGEFKMVAVRPDLDGNGRPEQNGERRPEQEQVVAGPEEAGPSEPQMEMHPDEPRSATAS
;
A
#
# COMPACT_ATOMS: atom_id res chain seq x y z
N MET A 1 -27.14 70.57 -78.42
CA MET A 1 -26.97 70.59 -76.96
C MET A 1 -27.42 69.24 -76.41
N SER A 2 -26.48 68.34 -76.14
CA SER A 2 -26.75 67.04 -75.54
C SER A 2 -25.67 66.86 -74.47
N GLU A 3 -25.99 67.29 -73.26
CA GLU A 3 -25.01 67.38 -72.17
C GLU A 3 -24.71 65.98 -71.62
N GLY A 4 -23.44 65.74 -71.32
CA GLY A 4 -22.93 64.40 -71.05
C GLY A 4 -23.43 63.82 -69.73
N GLN A 5 -24.35 62.86 -69.80
CA GLN A 5 -24.46 61.81 -68.80
C GLN A 5 -23.50 60.66 -69.16
N GLN A 6 -22.19 60.93 -69.12
CA GLN A 6 -21.22 59.86 -69.01
C GLN A 6 -21.38 59.23 -67.63
N GLN A 7 -21.96 58.04 -67.58
CA GLN A 7 -22.08 57.26 -66.35
C GLN A 7 -20.67 56.88 -65.89
N HIS A 8 -20.15 57.57 -64.88
CA HIS A 8 -18.94 57.18 -64.18
C HIS A 8 -19.23 55.97 -63.28
N ASP A 9 -19.41 54.83 -63.94
CA ASP A 9 -19.68 53.56 -63.31
C ASP A 9 -18.51 53.22 -62.37
N THR A 10 -18.78 53.25 -61.06
CA THR A 10 -17.72 53.26 -60.05
C THR A 10 -17.42 51.81 -59.66
N PRO A 11 -16.22 51.28 -59.97
CA PRO A 11 -15.93 49.86 -59.81
C PRO A 11 -16.03 49.44 -58.35
N THR A 12 -16.91 48.48 -58.07
CA THR A 12 -17.12 47.93 -56.73
C THR A 12 -16.19 46.73 -56.56
N PHE A 13 -15.16 46.89 -55.72
CA PHE A 13 -14.17 45.84 -55.44
C PHE A 13 -14.55 45.03 -54.19
N ASN A 14 -14.38 43.70 -54.24
CA ASN A 14 -14.62 42.86 -53.06
C ASN A 14 -13.55 43.10 -51.99
N SER A 15 -13.97 43.15 -50.71
CA SER A 15 -13.08 43.25 -49.56
C SER A 15 -12.66 41.87 -49.05
N ALA A 16 -11.36 41.66 -48.96
CA ALA A 16 -10.72 40.58 -48.22
C ALA A 16 -10.36 41.05 -46.80
N LEU A 17 -9.92 40.11 -45.95
CA LEU A 17 -9.58 40.34 -44.53
C LEU A 17 -8.45 41.37 -44.27
N ARG A 18 -7.86 41.96 -45.32
CA ARG A 18 -6.80 42.98 -45.21
C ARG A 18 -6.83 44.06 -46.32
N GLY A 19 -8.00 44.36 -46.89
CA GLY A 19 -8.19 45.36 -47.95
C GLY A 19 -8.93 44.81 -49.16
N TYR A 20 -8.84 45.47 -50.31
CA TYR A 20 -9.46 44.99 -51.55
C TYR A 20 -8.74 43.78 -52.16
N GLU A 21 -9.46 42.95 -52.91
CA GLU A 21 -8.86 41.81 -53.60
C GLU A 21 -7.91 42.27 -54.72
N LYS A 22 -6.60 42.02 -54.54
CA LYS A 22 -5.56 42.52 -55.45
C LYS A 22 -5.77 42.13 -56.91
N SER A 23 -6.30 40.93 -57.21
CA SER A 23 -6.52 40.48 -58.59
C SER A 23 -7.55 41.35 -59.34
N GLN A 24 -8.53 41.90 -58.63
CA GLN A 24 -9.54 42.80 -59.20
C GLN A 24 -8.95 44.18 -59.48
N VAL A 25 -8.14 44.70 -58.55
CA VAL A 25 -7.48 46.00 -58.68
C VAL A 25 -6.44 45.99 -59.79
N ASP A 26 -5.55 44.99 -59.82
CA ASP A 26 -4.52 44.86 -60.87
C ASP A 26 -5.15 44.79 -62.27
N ARG A 27 -6.26 44.04 -62.42
CA ARG A 27 -7.01 43.92 -63.68
C ARG A 27 -7.67 45.24 -64.09
N HIS A 28 -8.39 45.90 -63.18
CA HIS A 28 -9.05 47.18 -63.47
C HIS A 28 -8.03 48.28 -63.80
N VAL A 29 -6.84 48.28 -63.19
CA VAL A 29 -5.76 49.21 -63.53
C VAL A 29 -5.23 48.96 -64.95
N ALA A 30 -5.11 47.70 -65.38
CA ALA A 30 -4.74 47.38 -66.76
C ALA A 30 -5.81 47.84 -67.77
N GLU A 31 -7.09 47.50 -67.53
CA GLU A 31 -8.22 47.93 -68.38
C GLU A 31 -8.33 49.47 -68.47
N ALA A 32 -8.09 50.19 -67.37
CA ALA A 32 -8.07 51.64 -67.34
C ALA A 32 -6.88 52.22 -68.13
N ALA A 33 -5.70 51.61 -68.05
CA ALA A 33 -4.52 52.03 -68.81
C ALA A 33 -4.71 51.83 -70.33
N GLU A 34 -5.29 50.71 -70.76
CA GLU A 34 -5.66 50.48 -72.16
C GLU A 34 -6.70 51.50 -72.66
N ARG A 35 -7.71 51.81 -71.84
CA ARG A 35 -8.75 52.78 -72.17
C ARG A 35 -8.20 54.20 -72.29
N ILE A 36 -7.23 54.58 -71.45
CA ILE A 36 -6.50 55.85 -71.57
C ILE A 36 -5.64 55.89 -72.83
N ALA A 37 -4.97 54.79 -73.17
CA ALA A 37 -4.17 54.70 -74.40
C ALA A 37 -5.04 54.89 -75.65
N ALA A 38 -6.19 54.20 -75.74
CA ALA A 38 -7.14 54.33 -76.84
C ALA A 38 -7.65 55.77 -77.01
N LEU A 39 -8.13 56.40 -75.92
CA LEU A 39 -8.60 57.80 -75.94
C LEU A 39 -7.48 58.79 -76.33
N SER A 40 -6.23 58.51 -75.97
CA SER A 40 -5.10 59.36 -76.37
C SER A 40 -4.79 59.28 -77.87
N ALA A 41 -4.95 58.09 -78.48
CA ALA A 41 -4.77 57.89 -79.91
C ALA A 41 -5.90 58.55 -80.73
N GLU A 42 -7.16 58.40 -80.29
CA GLU A 42 -8.32 59.08 -80.87
C GLU A 42 -8.15 60.61 -80.84
N ARG A 43 -7.67 61.16 -79.71
CA ARG A 43 -7.42 62.60 -79.56
C ARG A 43 -6.38 63.12 -80.56
N GLU A 44 -5.33 62.35 -80.84
CA GLU A 44 -4.30 62.77 -81.80
C GLU A 44 -4.79 62.63 -83.25
N GLN A 45 -5.57 61.59 -83.57
CA GLN A 45 -6.26 61.48 -84.86
C GLN A 45 -7.21 62.67 -85.11
N ALA A 46 -7.95 63.10 -84.10
CA ALA A 46 -8.80 64.29 -84.17
C ALA A 46 -7.98 65.58 -84.40
N HIS A 47 -6.85 65.75 -83.70
CA HIS A 47 -5.93 66.88 -83.96
C HIS A 47 -5.37 66.88 -85.38
N HIS A 48 -4.99 65.71 -85.92
CA HIS A 48 -4.55 65.59 -87.31
C HIS A 48 -5.66 65.98 -88.30
N HIS A 49 -6.91 65.57 -88.06
CA HIS A 49 -8.05 65.96 -88.90
C HIS A 49 -8.29 67.47 -88.87
N ILE A 50 -8.25 68.11 -87.69
CA ILE A 50 -8.41 69.57 -87.54
C ILE A 50 -7.31 70.33 -88.30
N ARG A 51 -6.04 69.89 -88.22
CA ARG A 51 -4.94 70.50 -89.00
C ARG A 51 -5.20 70.42 -90.51
N GLY A 52 -5.67 69.27 -91.00
CA GLY A 52 -6.01 69.08 -92.43
C GLY A 52 -7.20 69.92 -92.91
N LEU A 53 -8.22 70.11 -92.06
CA LEU A 53 -9.32 71.03 -92.38
C LEU A 53 -8.83 72.49 -92.49
N ASN A 54 -7.86 72.91 -91.66
CA ASN A 54 -7.33 74.26 -91.70
C ASN A 54 -6.54 74.53 -93.00
N SER A 55 -5.67 73.61 -93.43
CA SER A 55 -4.95 73.73 -94.71
C SER A 55 -5.90 73.76 -95.91
N ASN A 56 -7.00 73.01 -95.86
CA ASN A 56 -8.01 73.02 -96.93
C ASN A 56 -8.76 74.37 -96.98
N LEU A 57 -9.05 74.99 -95.83
CA LEU A 57 -9.62 76.34 -95.76
C LEU A 57 -8.67 77.41 -96.31
N GLU A 58 -7.37 77.31 -96.00
CA GLU A 58 -6.34 78.20 -96.56
C GLU A 58 -6.26 78.09 -98.09
N GLN A 59 -6.27 76.86 -98.64
CA GLN A 59 -6.30 76.63 -100.09
C GLN A 59 -7.55 77.23 -100.74
N VAL A 60 -8.75 76.92 -100.22
CA VAL A 60 -10.02 77.44 -100.76
C VAL A 60 -10.07 78.96 -100.70
N HIS A 61 -9.50 79.60 -99.67
CA HIS A 61 -9.42 81.06 -99.60
C HIS A 61 -8.51 81.65 -100.68
N GLY A 62 -7.42 80.95 -101.05
CA GLY A 62 -6.56 81.28 -102.18
C GLY A 62 -7.31 81.21 -103.51
N GLU A 63 -7.92 80.05 -103.82
CA GLU A 63 -8.69 79.82 -105.06
C GLU A 63 -9.82 80.85 -105.22
N LEU A 64 -10.51 81.20 -104.14
CA LEU A 64 -11.60 82.17 -104.16
C LEU A 64 -11.10 83.61 -104.36
N SER A 65 -9.85 83.93 -103.99
CA SER A 65 -9.21 85.20 -104.36
C SER A 65 -8.76 85.22 -105.83
N GLU A 66 -8.19 84.13 -106.35
CA GLU A 66 -7.82 84.04 -107.78
C GLU A 66 -9.05 84.19 -108.71
N LEU A 67 -10.19 83.59 -108.32
CA LEU A 67 -11.44 83.74 -109.05
C LEU A 67 -12.02 85.16 -108.97
N ARG A 68 -11.81 85.87 -107.85
CA ARG A 68 -12.26 87.27 -107.67
C ARG A 68 -11.50 88.24 -108.57
N ASP A 69 -10.21 88.04 -108.76
CA ASP A 69 -9.34 88.98 -109.48
C ASP A 69 -9.39 88.82 -111.02
N ARG A 70 -10.29 87.97 -111.54
CA ARG A 70 -10.43 87.65 -112.97
C ARG A 70 -11.64 88.36 -113.62
N PRO A 71 -11.45 89.49 -114.33
CA PRO A 71 -12.56 90.22 -114.95
C PRO A 71 -13.20 89.44 -116.12
N PRO A 72 -14.54 89.37 -116.20
CA PRO A 72 -15.24 88.55 -117.20
C PRO A 72 -15.28 89.21 -118.59
N ARG A 73 -15.13 88.39 -119.63
CA ARG A 73 -15.53 88.73 -121.01
C ARG A 73 -16.77 87.93 -121.37
N LEU A 74 -17.85 88.63 -121.76
CA LEU A 74 -19.07 88.03 -122.28
C LEU A 74 -19.36 88.64 -123.65
N ASP A 75 -19.25 87.83 -124.71
CA ASP A 75 -19.59 88.23 -126.07
C ASP A 75 -21.02 87.77 -126.42
N ARG A 76 -21.76 88.56 -127.19
CA ARG A 76 -23.22 88.37 -127.38
C ARG A 76 -23.55 87.70 -128.71
N ALA A 77 -23.92 86.42 -128.64
CA ALA A 77 -24.42 85.67 -129.79
C ALA A 77 -25.73 86.25 -130.37
N SER A 78 -25.95 86.05 -131.67
CA SER A 78 -27.05 86.68 -132.43
C SER A 78 -28.34 85.83 -132.44
N PHE A 79 -29.45 86.46 -132.09
CA PHE A 79 -30.78 85.84 -131.93
C PHE A 79 -31.40 85.22 -133.20
N ARG A 80 -30.82 85.41 -134.40
CA ARG A 80 -31.50 85.05 -135.66
C ARG A 80 -31.55 83.54 -135.96
N HIS A 81 -30.66 82.75 -135.39
CA HIS A 81 -30.67 81.28 -135.50
C HIS A 81 -31.28 80.59 -134.28
N LEU A 82 -31.85 81.35 -133.33
CA LEU A 82 -32.30 80.84 -132.05
C LEU A 82 -33.48 79.85 -132.19
N GLY A 83 -34.39 80.08 -133.15
CA GLY A 83 -35.59 79.24 -133.33
C GLY A 83 -35.27 77.78 -133.66
N SER A 84 -34.55 77.53 -134.75
CA SER A 84 -34.20 76.16 -135.15
C SER A 84 -33.28 75.47 -134.14
N MET A 85 -32.36 76.21 -133.52
CA MET A 85 -31.57 75.66 -132.41
C MET A 85 -32.42 75.35 -131.18
N VAL A 86 -33.48 76.13 -130.88
CA VAL A 86 -34.40 75.81 -129.77
C VAL A 86 -35.20 74.54 -130.07
N ASP A 87 -35.69 74.35 -131.30
CA ASP A 87 -36.39 73.11 -131.68
C ASP A 87 -35.45 71.89 -131.63
N GLU A 88 -34.21 72.02 -132.11
CA GLU A 88 -33.17 70.98 -131.99
C GLU A 88 -32.78 70.71 -130.53
N ILE A 89 -32.66 71.74 -129.69
CA ILE A 89 -32.38 71.63 -128.25
C ILE A 89 -33.55 70.97 -127.53
N LEU A 90 -34.80 71.26 -127.90
CA LEU A 90 -35.98 70.62 -127.31
C LEU A 90 -36.05 69.14 -127.70
N ALA A 91 -35.88 68.79 -128.97
CA ALA A 91 -35.84 67.39 -129.42
C ALA A 91 -34.66 66.61 -128.81
N LEU A 92 -33.50 67.25 -128.66
CA LEU A 92 -32.35 66.67 -127.95
C LEU A 92 -32.64 66.49 -126.45
N SER A 93 -33.30 67.47 -125.83
CA SER A 93 -33.66 67.46 -124.40
C SER A 93 -34.76 66.44 -124.09
N GLU A 94 -35.72 66.23 -124.99
CA GLU A 94 -36.73 65.17 -124.88
C GLU A 94 -36.07 63.80 -124.99
N LYS A 95 -35.18 63.60 -125.97
CA LYS A 95 -34.41 62.36 -126.12
C LYS A 95 -33.46 62.10 -124.94
N GLN A 96 -32.82 63.13 -124.40
CA GLN A 96 -31.98 63.04 -123.19
C GLN A 96 -32.84 62.78 -121.96
N GLY A 97 -34.00 63.42 -121.82
CA GLY A 97 -34.96 63.19 -120.75
C GLY A 97 -35.46 61.74 -120.74
N GLN A 98 -35.85 61.20 -121.90
CA GLN A 98 -36.23 59.80 -122.02
C GLN A 98 -35.06 58.87 -121.66
N ALA A 99 -33.85 59.13 -122.16
CA ALA A 99 -32.68 58.34 -121.81
C ALA A 99 -32.32 58.40 -120.30
N ILE A 100 -32.57 59.53 -119.63
CA ILE A 100 -32.43 59.68 -118.17
C ILE A 100 -33.51 58.89 -117.43
N VAL A 101 -34.76 58.90 -117.91
CA VAL A 101 -35.87 58.12 -117.33
C VAL A 101 -35.62 56.62 -117.51
N ASP A 102 -35.18 56.18 -118.69
CA ASP A 102 -34.86 54.79 -118.98
C ASP A 102 -33.68 54.31 -118.12
N ALA A 103 -32.61 55.11 -118.02
CA ALA A 103 -31.44 54.80 -117.19
C ALA A 103 -31.77 54.80 -115.69
N ALA A 104 -32.61 55.72 -115.22
CA ALA A 104 -33.07 55.75 -113.83
C ALA A 104 -34.00 54.57 -113.50
N GLY A 105 -34.86 54.17 -114.45
CA GLY A 105 -35.71 52.98 -114.35
C GLY A 105 -34.89 51.70 -114.28
N GLN A 106 -33.90 51.55 -115.16
CA GLN A 106 -32.96 50.42 -115.14
C GLN A 106 -32.14 50.39 -113.84
N HIS A 107 -31.57 51.52 -113.42
CA HIS A 107 -30.81 51.61 -112.17
C HIS A 107 -31.67 51.31 -110.94
N GLY A 108 -32.94 51.76 -110.92
CA GLY A 108 -33.90 51.41 -109.89
C GLY A 108 -34.25 49.92 -109.85
N ALA A 109 -34.36 49.27 -111.02
CA ALA A 109 -34.55 47.83 -111.12
C ALA A 109 -33.32 47.05 -110.64
N ASP A 110 -32.11 47.48 -111.02
CA ASP A 110 -30.84 46.86 -110.61
C ASP A 110 -30.60 47.02 -109.09
N LEU A 111 -30.87 48.20 -108.53
CA LEU A 111 -30.83 48.45 -107.08
C LEU A 111 -31.84 47.57 -106.34
N LYS A 112 -33.08 47.47 -106.85
CA LYS A 112 -34.11 46.59 -106.26
C LYS A 112 -33.67 45.13 -106.29
N ALA A 113 -33.21 44.63 -107.44
CA ALA A 113 -32.76 43.24 -107.57
C ALA A 113 -31.51 42.94 -106.72
N SER A 114 -30.65 43.94 -106.47
CA SER A 114 -29.53 43.84 -105.52
C SER A 114 -30.03 43.76 -104.07
N ALA A 115 -30.95 44.65 -103.67
CA ALA A 115 -31.55 44.65 -102.34
C ALA A 115 -32.32 43.35 -102.04
N GLU A 116 -33.09 42.83 -103.00
CA GLU A 116 -33.80 41.56 -102.87
C GLU A 116 -32.83 40.39 -102.66
N LYS A 117 -31.69 40.34 -103.38
CA LYS A 117 -30.63 39.34 -103.16
C LYS A 117 -29.98 39.46 -101.78
N ILE A 118 -29.73 40.67 -101.30
CA ILE A 118 -29.14 40.90 -99.97
C ILE A 118 -30.10 40.46 -98.86
N VAL A 119 -31.40 40.80 -98.97
CA VAL A 119 -32.43 40.37 -98.01
C VAL A 119 -32.56 38.85 -98.01
N GLU A 120 -32.50 38.20 -99.17
CA GLU A 120 -32.63 36.75 -99.28
C GLU A 120 -31.39 36.01 -98.75
N ALA A 121 -30.18 36.49 -99.05
CA ALA A 121 -28.95 35.96 -98.44
C ALA A 121 -28.94 36.14 -96.91
N ALA A 122 -29.40 37.29 -96.40
CA ALA A 122 -29.50 37.55 -94.96
C ALA A 122 -30.55 36.65 -94.27
N ARG A 123 -31.64 36.29 -94.95
CA ARG A 123 -32.61 35.30 -94.44
C ARG A 123 -31.99 33.91 -94.34
N GLN A 124 -31.35 33.44 -95.41
CA GLN A 124 -30.73 32.12 -95.46
C GLN A 124 -29.63 31.97 -94.39
N GLU A 125 -28.81 33.02 -94.20
CA GLU A 125 -27.83 33.06 -93.11
C GLU A 125 -28.49 33.09 -91.71
N ALA A 126 -29.56 33.87 -91.54
CA ALA A 126 -30.32 33.88 -90.28
C ALA A 126 -31.05 32.56 -90.01
N GLU A 127 -31.36 31.75 -91.03
CA GLU A 127 -31.92 30.40 -90.89
C GLU A 127 -30.83 29.38 -90.55
N ARG A 128 -29.67 29.46 -91.22
CA ARG A 128 -28.47 28.67 -90.88
C ARG A 128 -28.08 28.85 -89.41
N LEU A 129 -27.94 30.10 -88.96
CA LEU A 129 -27.60 30.43 -87.57
C LEU A 129 -28.67 30.00 -86.56
N ARG A 130 -29.96 30.01 -86.94
CA ARG A 130 -31.04 29.46 -86.10
C ARG A 130 -30.96 27.93 -85.99
N GLY A 131 -30.67 27.23 -87.08
CA GLY A 131 -30.47 25.78 -87.08
C GLY A 131 -29.25 25.35 -86.25
N GLU A 132 -28.12 26.04 -86.43
CA GLU A 132 -26.89 25.81 -85.66
C GLU A 132 -27.07 26.14 -84.17
N GLY A 133 -27.77 27.22 -83.85
CA GLY A 133 -28.12 27.57 -82.46
C GLY A 133 -29.03 26.53 -81.80
N ALA A 134 -30.04 26.01 -82.51
CA ALA A 134 -30.92 24.96 -82.01
C ALA A 134 -30.16 23.63 -81.77
N ALA A 135 -29.31 23.22 -82.72
CA ALA A 135 -28.49 22.02 -82.59
C ALA A 135 -27.45 22.15 -81.45
N ALA A 136 -26.89 23.34 -81.23
CA ALA A 136 -25.98 23.61 -80.12
C ALA A 136 -26.69 23.57 -78.75
N LEU A 137 -27.94 24.06 -78.67
CA LEU A 137 -28.77 23.94 -77.47
C LEU A 137 -29.10 22.48 -77.16
N GLU A 138 -29.60 21.72 -78.14
CA GLU A 138 -29.92 20.29 -77.94
C GLU A 138 -28.68 19.49 -77.51
N ALA A 139 -27.52 19.71 -78.15
CA ALA A 139 -26.27 19.07 -77.76
C ALA A 139 -25.82 19.45 -76.33
N ALA A 140 -26.05 20.70 -75.90
CA ALA A 140 -25.74 21.15 -74.54
C ALA A 140 -26.71 20.57 -73.49
N GLU A 141 -28.00 20.46 -73.81
CA GLU A 141 -29.01 19.83 -72.95
C GLU A 141 -28.74 18.34 -72.77
N GLN A 142 -28.46 17.61 -73.87
CA GLN A 142 -28.07 16.19 -73.79
C GLN A 142 -26.77 15.98 -73.00
N GLU A 143 -25.80 16.90 -73.10
CA GLU A 143 -24.55 16.82 -72.33
C GLU A 143 -24.74 17.17 -70.85
N ALA A 144 -25.60 18.13 -70.53
CA ALA A 144 -26.01 18.43 -69.16
C ALA A 144 -26.72 17.22 -68.52
N GLN A 145 -27.64 16.58 -69.26
CA GLN A 145 -28.34 15.37 -68.82
C GLN A 145 -27.37 14.20 -68.57
N ARG A 146 -26.45 13.90 -69.52
CA ARG A 146 -25.42 12.87 -69.31
C ARG A 146 -24.56 13.13 -68.08
N ARG A 147 -24.19 14.39 -67.81
CA ARG A 147 -23.42 14.77 -66.61
C ARG A 147 -24.24 14.66 -65.33
N HIS A 148 -25.54 14.96 -65.39
CA HIS A 148 -26.45 14.79 -64.26
C HIS A 148 -26.60 13.32 -63.90
N GLU A 149 -26.90 12.45 -64.87
CA GLU A 149 -27.03 11.00 -64.70
C GLU A 149 -25.72 10.37 -64.19
N ALA A 150 -24.58 10.76 -64.77
CA ALA A 150 -23.27 10.29 -64.30
C ALA A 150 -22.95 10.76 -62.87
N SER A 151 -23.35 11.98 -62.49
CA SER A 151 -23.21 12.50 -61.13
C SER A 151 -24.09 11.75 -60.14
N GLU A 152 -25.36 11.49 -60.49
CA GLU A 152 -26.27 10.71 -59.65
C GLU A 152 -25.77 9.27 -59.46
N ALA A 153 -25.32 8.62 -60.53
CA ALA A 153 -24.71 7.28 -60.45
C ALA A 153 -23.45 7.26 -59.57
N ALA A 154 -22.59 8.30 -59.67
CA ALA A 154 -21.41 8.43 -58.83
C ALA A 154 -21.76 8.67 -57.35
N ILE A 155 -22.79 9.47 -57.05
CA ILE A 155 -23.30 9.70 -55.69
C ILE A 155 -23.89 8.41 -55.12
N GLN A 156 -24.74 7.70 -55.87
CA GLN A 156 -25.32 6.42 -55.45
C GLN A 156 -24.24 5.36 -55.18
N HIS A 157 -23.19 5.30 -56.02
CA HIS A 157 -22.05 4.41 -55.79
C HIS A 157 -21.26 4.79 -54.53
N ALA A 158 -20.96 6.08 -54.33
CA ALA A 158 -20.25 6.58 -53.16
C ALA A 158 -21.05 6.35 -51.85
N GLU A 159 -22.36 6.53 -51.88
CA GLU A 159 -23.25 6.16 -50.77
C GLU A 159 -23.24 4.65 -50.51
N GLY A 160 -23.28 3.83 -51.56
CA GLY A 160 -23.19 2.37 -51.45
C GLY A 160 -21.89 1.92 -50.77
N GLU A 161 -20.75 2.45 -51.22
CA GLU A 161 -19.46 2.21 -50.56
C GLU A 161 -19.42 2.72 -49.12
N ALA A 162 -19.94 3.92 -48.84
CA ALA A 162 -19.96 4.50 -47.50
C ALA A 162 -20.78 3.64 -46.53
N ARG A 163 -21.99 3.21 -46.94
CA ARG A 163 -22.85 2.30 -46.18
C ARG A 163 -22.14 0.96 -45.94
N ALA A 164 -21.49 0.38 -46.96
CA ALA A 164 -20.75 -0.88 -46.82
C ALA A 164 -19.54 -0.77 -45.87
N ARG A 165 -18.80 0.35 -45.90
CA ARG A 165 -17.70 0.64 -44.95
C ARG A 165 -18.20 0.80 -43.52
N ILE A 166 -19.34 1.47 -43.33
CA ILE A 166 -19.97 1.66 -42.02
C ILE A 166 -20.45 0.31 -41.45
N GLU A 167 -21.14 -0.51 -42.24
CA GLU A 167 -21.60 -1.84 -41.82
C GLU A 167 -20.43 -2.76 -41.45
N ALA A 168 -19.37 -2.77 -42.27
CA ALA A 168 -18.16 -3.54 -41.97
C ALA A 168 -17.47 -3.08 -40.68
N ALA A 169 -17.43 -1.78 -40.39
CA ALA A 169 -16.91 -1.25 -39.13
C ALA A 169 -17.81 -1.59 -37.91
N HIS A 170 -19.13 -1.62 -38.09
CA HIS A 170 -20.06 -2.06 -37.05
C HIS A 170 -19.90 -3.55 -36.73
N GLU A 171 -19.82 -4.43 -37.73
CA GLU A 171 -19.59 -5.85 -37.48
C GLU A 171 -18.19 -6.13 -36.92
N HIS A 172 -17.16 -5.36 -37.31
CA HIS A 172 -15.82 -5.45 -36.70
C HIS A 172 -15.84 -5.08 -35.21
N THR A 173 -16.34 -3.89 -34.87
CA THR A 173 -16.39 -3.42 -33.46
C THR A 173 -17.29 -4.29 -32.58
N LYS A 174 -18.34 -4.89 -33.14
CA LYS A 174 -19.19 -5.91 -32.50
C LYS A 174 -18.47 -7.24 -32.29
N GLN A 175 -17.60 -7.66 -33.20
CA GLN A 175 -16.75 -8.84 -33.04
C GLN A 175 -15.69 -8.60 -31.96
N GLU A 176 -14.99 -7.46 -31.98
CA GLU A 176 -14.04 -7.04 -30.95
C GLU A 176 -14.69 -6.97 -29.57
N LEU A 177 -15.87 -6.34 -29.46
CA LEU A 177 -16.62 -6.28 -28.19
C LEU A 177 -17.05 -7.67 -27.69
N THR A 178 -17.31 -8.61 -28.61
CA THR A 178 -17.66 -10.00 -28.26
C THR A 178 -16.44 -10.78 -27.79
N GLN A 179 -15.30 -10.61 -28.45
CA GLN A 179 -14.01 -11.19 -28.05
C GLN A 179 -13.61 -10.67 -26.67
N TRP A 180 -13.53 -9.34 -26.51
CA TRP A 180 -13.16 -8.71 -25.23
C TRP A 180 -14.08 -9.11 -24.08
N ARG A 181 -15.40 -9.23 -24.31
CA ARG A 181 -16.33 -9.77 -23.31
C ARG A 181 -15.99 -11.21 -22.93
N SER A 182 -15.67 -12.08 -23.88
CA SER A 182 -15.29 -13.47 -23.62
C SER A 182 -13.93 -13.63 -22.94
N ASP A 183 -13.02 -12.67 -23.16
CA ASP A 183 -11.72 -12.63 -22.52
C ASP A 183 -11.83 -12.13 -21.07
N VAL A 184 -12.57 -11.04 -20.83
CA VAL A 184 -12.87 -10.55 -19.47
C VAL A 184 -13.69 -11.56 -18.67
N GLU A 185 -14.63 -12.27 -19.29
CA GLU A 185 -15.38 -13.36 -18.63
C GLU A 185 -14.46 -14.52 -18.21
N ARG A 186 -13.44 -14.83 -19.02
CA ARG A 186 -12.41 -15.82 -18.70
C ARG A 186 -11.50 -15.35 -17.56
N GLU A 187 -10.92 -14.15 -17.66
CA GLU A 187 -10.08 -13.55 -16.61
C GLU A 187 -10.83 -13.48 -15.25
N VAL A 188 -12.10 -13.07 -15.26
CA VAL A 188 -12.94 -13.03 -14.05
C VAL A 188 -13.23 -14.44 -13.51
N ASN A 189 -13.34 -15.45 -14.37
CA ASN A 189 -13.49 -16.85 -13.92
C ASN A 189 -12.18 -17.40 -13.34
N ASP A 190 -11.06 -17.18 -14.02
CA ASP A 190 -9.73 -17.67 -13.62
C ASP A 190 -9.27 -17.00 -12.31
N HIS A 191 -9.60 -15.72 -12.11
CA HIS A 191 -9.42 -15.03 -10.83
C HIS A 191 -10.32 -15.59 -9.72
N ARG A 192 -11.54 -16.06 -10.03
CA ARG A 192 -12.43 -16.70 -9.03
C ARG A 192 -11.93 -18.08 -8.63
N THR A 193 -11.47 -18.90 -9.57
CA THR A 193 -10.90 -20.22 -9.25
C THR A 193 -9.60 -20.07 -8.46
N ALA A 194 -8.68 -19.20 -8.88
CA ALA A 194 -7.45 -18.94 -8.14
C ALA A 194 -7.71 -18.36 -6.73
N ALA A 195 -8.74 -17.51 -6.56
CA ALA A 195 -9.15 -17.02 -5.24
C ALA A 195 -9.72 -18.13 -4.34
N ALA A 196 -10.55 -19.03 -4.91
CA ALA A 196 -11.10 -20.17 -4.18
C ALA A 196 -10.01 -21.18 -3.77
N GLU A 197 -9.10 -21.53 -4.68
CA GLU A 197 -7.93 -22.37 -4.39
C GLU A 197 -7.04 -21.75 -3.30
N ALA A 198 -6.83 -20.43 -3.34
CA ALA A 198 -6.09 -19.71 -2.31
C ALA A 198 -6.84 -19.60 -0.97
N GLU A 199 -8.18 -19.70 -0.94
CA GLU A 199 -8.96 -19.81 0.30
C GLU A 199 -8.93 -21.24 0.86
N GLU A 200 -9.08 -22.26 0.02
CA GLU A 200 -8.95 -23.67 0.41
C GLU A 200 -7.55 -23.98 0.97
N ALA A 201 -6.49 -23.49 0.31
CA ALA A 201 -5.11 -23.62 0.80
C ALA A 201 -4.92 -22.97 2.18
N ARG A 202 -5.42 -21.74 2.38
CA ARG A 202 -5.35 -21.06 3.69
C ARG A 202 -6.19 -21.76 4.76
N GLN A 203 -7.34 -22.35 4.40
CA GLN A 203 -8.14 -23.17 5.32
C GLN A 203 -7.37 -24.43 5.71
N ALA A 204 -6.77 -25.14 4.75
CA ALA A 204 -5.95 -26.33 5.01
C ALA A 204 -4.70 -26.03 5.86
N GLU A 205 -4.05 -24.88 5.69
CA GLU A 205 -2.96 -24.41 6.55
C GLU A 205 -3.43 -24.14 7.99
N VAL A 206 -4.59 -23.48 8.15
CA VAL A 206 -5.19 -23.24 9.47
C VAL A 206 -5.61 -24.55 10.15
N GLU A 207 -6.21 -25.49 9.42
CA GLU A 207 -6.58 -26.81 9.96
C GLU A 207 -5.34 -27.63 10.36
N GLN A 208 -4.29 -27.65 9.54
CA GLN A 208 -3.01 -28.29 9.88
C GLN A 208 -2.37 -27.65 11.12
N SER A 209 -2.39 -26.31 11.21
CA SER A 209 -1.91 -25.58 12.38
C SER A 209 -2.72 -25.92 13.63
N MET A 210 -4.06 -25.92 13.56
CA MET A 210 -4.93 -26.30 14.67
C MET A 210 -4.74 -27.76 15.11
N ALA A 211 -4.55 -28.68 14.16
CA ALA A 211 -4.23 -30.07 14.45
C ALA A 211 -2.86 -30.21 15.15
N ALA A 212 -1.84 -29.48 14.71
CA ALA A 212 -0.53 -29.46 15.35
C ALA A 212 -0.58 -28.87 16.77
N HIS A 213 -1.29 -27.76 16.98
CA HIS A 213 -1.51 -27.19 18.31
C HIS A 213 -2.27 -28.15 19.23
N HIS A 214 -3.30 -28.84 18.71
CA HIS A 214 -4.03 -29.85 19.49
C HIS A 214 -3.15 -31.05 19.85
N GLN A 215 -2.28 -31.51 18.94
CA GLN A 215 -1.27 -32.54 19.25
C GLN A 215 -0.29 -32.09 20.33
N GLN A 216 0.22 -30.84 20.26
CA GLN A 216 1.09 -30.27 21.28
C GLN A 216 0.40 -30.20 22.66
N LEU A 217 -0.86 -29.73 22.71
CA LEU A 217 -1.64 -29.69 23.95
C LEU A 217 -1.86 -31.09 24.54
N ASN A 218 -2.18 -32.09 23.71
CA ASN A 218 -2.31 -33.48 24.14
C ASN A 218 -0.98 -34.09 24.66
N LEU A 219 0.17 -33.67 24.12
CA LEU A 219 1.49 -34.09 24.61
C LEU A 219 1.83 -33.41 25.95
N LEU A 220 1.62 -32.10 26.05
CA LEU A 220 1.83 -31.34 27.29
C LEU A 220 0.92 -31.82 28.42
N GLN A 221 -0.35 -32.15 28.13
CA GLN A 221 -1.25 -32.75 29.12
C GLN A 221 -0.71 -34.09 29.65
N LYS A 222 -0.28 -35.00 28.75
CA LYS A 222 0.33 -36.28 29.16
C LYS A 222 1.61 -36.09 29.97
N GLU A 223 2.42 -35.09 29.66
CA GLU A 223 3.61 -34.78 30.46
C GLU A 223 3.23 -34.21 31.84
N ILE A 224 2.22 -33.35 31.92
CA ILE A 224 1.69 -32.84 33.20
C ILE A 224 1.16 -34.00 34.05
N GLU A 225 0.38 -34.92 33.47
CA GLU A 225 -0.13 -36.13 34.15
C GLU A 225 1.03 -37.02 34.65
N ALA A 226 2.05 -37.27 33.82
CA ALA A 226 3.23 -38.04 34.20
C ALA A 226 4.06 -37.36 35.32
N ARG A 227 4.25 -36.04 35.23
CA ARG A 227 4.93 -35.24 36.28
C ARG A 227 4.12 -35.24 37.59
N GLN A 228 2.79 -35.17 37.54
CA GLN A 228 1.93 -35.30 38.72
C GLN A 228 2.04 -36.70 39.37
N GLN A 229 2.07 -37.76 38.57
CA GLN A 229 2.28 -39.13 39.06
C GLN A 229 3.66 -39.29 39.74
N ALA A 230 4.73 -38.75 39.12
CA ALA A 230 6.07 -38.75 39.72
C ALA A 230 6.13 -37.96 41.04
N LEU A 231 5.46 -36.80 41.12
CA LEU A 231 5.36 -36.02 42.36
C LEU A 231 4.57 -36.75 43.45
N ALA A 232 3.53 -37.51 43.10
CA ALA A 232 2.81 -38.37 44.05
C ALA A 232 3.68 -39.53 44.55
N GLN A 233 4.46 -40.17 43.67
CA GLN A 233 5.42 -41.21 44.06
C GLN A 233 6.50 -40.65 45.01
N LEU A 234 7.05 -39.47 44.73
CA LEU A 234 8.03 -38.80 45.60
C LEU A 234 7.44 -38.44 46.97
N ARG A 235 6.19 -37.97 47.05
CA ARG A 235 5.49 -37.73 48.32
C ARG A 235 5.30 -39.03 49.11
N ASN A 236 4.82 -40.09 48.47
CA ASN A 236 4.65 -41.39 49.13
C ASN A 236 6.00 -41.95 49.65
N ALA A 237 7.08 -41.79 48.89
CA ALA A 237 8.43 -42.18 49.32
C ALA A 237 8.95 -41.30 50.49
N GLN A 238 8.66 -39.99 50.47
CA GLN A 238 8.97 -39.08 51.58
C GLN A 238 8.19 -39.46 52.85
N GLU A 239 6.90 -39.76 52.75
CA GLU A 239 6.06 -40.22 53.87
C GLU A 239 6.57 -41.55 54.43
N GLN A 240 6.93 -42.51 53.58
CA GLN A 240 7.55 -43.78 54.00
C GLN A 240 8.89 -43.56 54.71
N ALA A 241 9.76 -42.68 54.19
CA ALA A 241 11.03 -42.34 54.84
C ALA A 241 10.81 -41.62 56.19
N GLN A 242 9.79 -40.76 56.30
CA GLN A 242 9.40 -40.13 57.57
C GLN A 242 8.85 -41.14 58.58
N GLN A 243 8.05 -42.12 58.14
CA GLN A 243 7.56 -43.21 58.99
C GLN A 243 8.72 -44.10 59.48
N GLN A 244 9.66 -44.45 58.61
CA GLN A 244 10.88 -45.21 58.96
C GLN A 244 11.76 -44.44 59.94
N LEU A 245 11.95 -43.13 59.76
CA LEU A 245 12.67 -42.27 60.71
C LEU A 245 11.91 -42.15 62.05
N GLY A 246 10.57 -42.21 62.05
CA GLY A 246 9.76 -42.30 63.25
C GLY A 246 9.96 -43.61 64.01
N GLN A 247 9.96 -44.74 63.29
CA GLN A 247 10.24 -46.08 63.82
C GLN A 247 11.66 -46.15 64.42
N LEU A 248 12.69 -45.78 63.65
CA LEU A 248 14.08 -45.78 64.12
C LEU A 248 14.31 -44.88 65.35
N ARG A 249 13.55 -43.79 65.50
CA ARG A 249 13.57 -42.95 66.72
C ARG A 249 12.88 -43.61 67.90
N HIS A 250 11.78 -44.34 67.67
CA HIS A 250 11.09 -45.10 68.72
C HIS A 250 11.93 -46.29 69.19
N ASP A 251 12.48 -47.06 68.26
CA ASP A 251 13.37 -48.20 68.51
C ASP A 251 14.66 -47.72 69.21
N GLY A 252 15.24 -46.59 68.76
CA GLY A 252 16.37 -45.94 69.41
C GLY A 252 16.06 -45.53 70.85
N ALA A 253 14.91 -44.88 71.10
CA ALA A 253 14.49 -44.50 72.44
C ALA A 253 14.20 -45.73 73.35
N ALA A 254 13.73 -46.84 72.79
CA ALA A 254 13.58 -48.10 73.53
C ALA A 254 14.94 -48.70 73.90
N VAL A 255 15.90 -48.72 72.97
CA VAL A 255 17.29 -49.16 73.23
C VAL A 255 17.99 -48.24 74.25
N GLU A 256 17.74 -46.93 74.23
CA GLU A 256 18.23 -46.00 75.26
C GLU A 256 17.62 -46.28 76.64
N GLN A 257 16.32 -46.60 76.71
CA GLN A 257 15.66 -47.01 77.96
C GLN A 257 16.19 -48.34 78.49
N ASP A 258 16.43 -49.34 77.64
CA ASP A 258 17.04 -50.60 78.03
C ASP A 258 18.50 -50.42 78.46
N LEU A 259 19.27 -49.57 77.78
CA LEU A 259 20.63 -49.21 78.19
C LEU A 259 20.65 -48.49 79.54
N ALA A 260 19.69 -47.60 79.79
CA ALA A 260 19.51 -46.94 81.09
C ALA A 260 19.12 -47.95 82.20
N GLN A 261 18.21 -48.89 81.92
CA GLN A 261 17.86 -49.97 82.85
C GLN A 261 19.05 -50.88 83.17
N VAL A 262 19.83 -51.30 82.16
CA VAL A 262 21.04 -52.11 82.33
C VAL A 262 22.10 -51.35 83.12
N THR A 263 22.30 -50.05 82.84
CA THR A 263 23.22 -49.19 83.57
C THR A 263 22.78 -49.01 85.03
N HIS A 264 21.47 -48.86 85.29
CA HIS A 264 20.93 -48.78 86.64
C HIS A 264 21.09 -50.11 87.41
N ARG A 265 20.83 -51.26 86.77
CA ARG A 265 21.10 -52.60 87.34
C ARG A 265 22.59 -52.83 87.63
N LEU A 266 23.48 -52.34 86.77
CA LEU A 266 24.93 -52.37 87.00
C LEU A 266 25.35 -51.43 88.14
N GLY A 267 24.66 -50.29 88.30
CA GLY A 267 24.81 -49.41 89.46
C GLY A 267 24.38 -50.06 90.77
N ALA A 268 23.19 -50.68 90.78
CA ALA A 268 22.64 -51.40 91.93
C ALA A 268 23.54 -52.57 92.35
N THR A 269 23.91 -53.45 91.42
CA THR A 269 24.81 -54.59 91.71
C THR A 269 26.22 -54.15 92.16
N ARG A 270 26.73 -53.00 91.70
CA ARG A 270 27.95 -52.39 92.25
C ARG A 270 27.75 -51.85 93.67
N GLN A 271 26.59 -51.28 93.99
CA GLN A 271 26.25 -50.83 95.35
C GLN A 271 26.05 -52.01 96.31
N GLU A 272 25.41 -53.09 95.86
CA GLU A 272 25.27 -54.36 96.59
C GLU A 272 26.65 -54.99 96.85
N LEU A 273 27.51 -55.09 95.84
CA LEU A 273 28.88 -55.59 95.99
C LEU A 273 29.72 -54.71 96.93
N SER A 274 29.56 -53.38 96.85
CA SER A 274 30.18 -52.43 97.79
C SER A 274 29.69 -52.62 99.22
N ALA A 275 28.39 -52.86 99.40
CA ALA A 275 27.80 -53.16 100.71
C ALA A 275 28.27 -54.51 101.27
N GLU A 276 28.40 -55.55 100.44
CA GLU A 276 28.94 -56.84 100.86
C GLU A 276 30.44 -56.78 101.16
N LEU A 277 31.24 -56.06 100.37
CA LEU A 277 32.64 -55.78 100.72
C LEU A 277 32.73 -55.02 102.04
N SER A 278 31.86 -54.03 102.28
CA SER A 278 31.80 -53.30 103.55
C SER A 278 31.34 -54.19 104.73
N ARG A 279 30.42 -55.14 104.50
CA ARG A 279 30.01 -56.15 105.48
C ARG A 279 31.13 -57.12 105.80
N LEU A 280 31.88 -57.58 104.80
CA LEU A 280 33.06 -58.43 104.96
C LEU A 280 34.19 -57.70 105.71
N ASP A 281 34.45 -56.43 105.38
CA ASP A 281 35.42 -55.59 106.10
C ASP A 281 34.99 -55.35 107.56
N ALA A 282 33.71 -55.10 107.81
CA ALA A 282 33.17 -54.95 109.17
C ALA A 282 33.24 -56.27 109.97
N ALA A 283 32.87 -57.39 109.35
CA ALA A 283 32.98 -58.72 109.94
C ALA A 283 34.44 -59.10 110.21
N ARG A 284 35.35 -58.76 109.31
CA ARG A 284 36.80 -58.92 109.48
C ARG A 284 37.32 -58.08 110.63
N ARG A 285 36.97 -56.79 110.72
CA ARG A 285 37.37 -55.93 111.86
C ARG A 285 36.77 -56.41 113.17
N ALA A 286 35.56 -56.99 113.17
CA ALA A 286 34.97 -57.64 114.34
C ALA A 286 35.72 -58.93 114.73
N ALA A 287 36.15 -59.73 113.75
CA ALA A 287 37.02 -60.88 113.99
C ALA A 287 38.38 -60.45 114.55
N GLU A 288 39.07 -59.49 113.91
CA GLU A 288 40.34 -58.92 114.41
C GLU A 288 40.18 -58.29 115.80
N ALA A 289 39.03 -57.67 116.11
CA ALA A 289 38.73 -57.16 117.45
C ALA A 289 38.49 -58.29 118.48
N THR A 290 37.87 -59.41 118.11
CA THR A 290 37.72 -60.57 119.00
C THR A 290 39.03 -61.37 119.13
N GLU A 291 39.89 -61.38 118.13
CA GLU A 291 41.29 -61.83 118.25
C GLU A 291 42.07 -60.93 119.21
N GLN A 292 41.98 -59.61 119.07
CA GLN A 292 42.60 -58.67 120.02
C GLN A 292 42.04 -58.85 121.44
N GLN A 293 40.72 -59.03 121.61
CA GLN A 293 40.12 -59.29 122.93
C GLN A 293 40.54 -60.66 123.50
N THR A 294 40.68 -61.71 122.68
CA THR A 294 41.15 -63.03 123.17
C THR A 294 42.65 -63.04 123.43
N VAL A 295 43.45 -62.25 122.70
CA VAL A 295 44.87 -61.99 123.02
C VAL A 295 45.00 -61.13 124.29
N GLU A 296 44.18 -60.09 124.46
CA GLU A 296 44.13 -59.31 125.71
C GLU A 296 43.69 -60.16 126.89
N MET A 297 42.63 -60.98 126.74
CA MET A 297 42.20 -61.92 127.78
C MET A 297 43.29 -62.95 128.07
N ARG A 298 44.01 -63.45 127.06
CA ARG A 298 45.18 -64.33 127.25
C ARG A 298 46.31 -63.62 127.99
N VAL A 299 46.60 -62.36 127.69
CA VAL A 299 47.62 -61.54 128.39
C VAL A 299 47.19 -61.17 129.81
N ARG A 300 45.89 -60.91 130.05
CA ARG A 300 45.32 -60.69 131.39
C ARG A 300 45.39 -61.99 132.20
N MET A 301 44.89 -63.11 131.67
CA MET A 301 45.04 -64.43 132.28
C MET A 301 46.50 -64.80 132.52
N GLN A 302 47.44 -64.48 131.63
CA GLN A 302 48.86 -64.76 131.82
C GLN A 302 49.49 -63.86 132.90
N ARG A 303 49.04 -62.59 133.02
CA ARG A 303 49.42 -61.68 134.11
C ARG A 303 48.79 -62.09 135.44
N GLU A 304 47.57 -62.62 135.44
CA GLU A 304 46.89 -63.11 136.65
C GLU A 304 47.40 -64.48 137.09
N ALA A 305 47.66 -65.40 136.18
CA ALA A 305 48.39 -66.65 136.43
C ALA A 305 49.80 -66.36 136.96
N LYS A 306 50.49 -65.33 136.44
CA LYS A 306 51.76 -64.88 137.02
C LYS A 306 51.56 -64.32 138.44
N ARG A 307 50.57 -63.46 138.70
CA ARG A 307 50.24 -62.99 140.07
C ARG A 307 49.84 -64.14 141.01
N MET A 308 49.19 -65.19 140.51
CA MET A 308 48.89 -66.41 141.28
C MET A 308 50.16 -67.22 141.56
N ALA A 309 51.06 -67.38 140.57
CA ALA A 309 52.34 -68.04 140.75
C ALA A 309 53.26 -67.28 141.74
N ASP A 310 53.33 -65.96 141.64
CA ASP A 310 54.09 -65.11 142.56
C ASP A 310 53.51 -65.17 143.98
N ARG A 311 52.17 -65.24 144.14
CA ARG A 311 51.51 -65.50 145.44
C ARG A 311 51.73 -66.92 145.96
N ALA A 312 51.73 -67.93 145.08
CA ALA A 312 52.00 -69.32 145.45
C ALA A 312 53.45 -69.50 145.89
N ALA A 313 54.41 -68.86 145.22
CA ALA A 313 55.81 -68.83 145.62
C ALA A 313 55.99 -68.16 147.00
N ALA A 314 55.30 -67.04 147.24
CA ALA A 314 55.28 -66.38 148.55
C ALA A 314 54.64 -67.27 149.64
N ALA A 315 53.56 -67.99 149.33
CA ALA A 315 52.91 -68.92 150.25
C ALA A 315 53.79 -70.13 150.57
N VAL A 316 54.49 -70.72 149.59
CA VAL A 316 55.40 -71.85 149.80
C VAL A 316 56.61 -71.45 150.66
N MET A 317 57.15 -70.24 150.48
CA MET A 317 58.22 -69.71 151.33
C MET A 317 57.76 -69.41 152.78
N ALA A 318 56.45 -69.21 153.01
CA ALA A 318 55.87 -69.01 154.35
C ALA A 318 55.39 -70.30 155.02
N ALA A 319 54.98 -71.32 154.24
CA ALA A 319 54.36 -72.56 154.73
C ALA A 319 55.36 -73.72 154.96
N ALA A 320 56.65 -73.52 154.70
CA ALA A 320 57.70 -74.53 154.95
C ALA A 320 58.03 -74.75 156.45
N ALA A 321 57.32 -74.08 157.36
CA ALA A 321 57.45 -74.26 158.80
C ALA A 321 56.09 -74.68 159.42
N ILE A 322 55.93 -75.99 159.67
CA ILE A 322 54.94 -76.58 160.60
C ILE A 322 53.48 -76.37 160.12
N SER A 323 52.96 -77.25 159.23
CA SER A 323 52.03 -78.35 159.56
C SER A 323 50.79 -77.94 160.40
N GLU A 324 49.55 -78.30 160.06
CA GLU A 324 49.10 -79.67 159.70
C GLU A 324 47.65 -79.70 159.10
N GLN A 325 47.16 -80.90 158.73
CA GLN A 325 45.73 -81.34 158.64
C GLN A 325 44.76 -80.94 157.48
N THR A 326 44.35 -81.99 156.74
CA THR A 326 42.95 -82.39 156.33
C THR A 326 42.09 -81.66 155.26
N GLY A 327 41.27 -82.47 154.55
CA GLY A 327 40.04 -82.10 153.80
C GLY A 327 40.27 -81.77 152.31
N GLU A 328 39.82 -82.52 151.28
CA GLU A 328 38.51 -83.11 150.91
C GLU A 328 37.46 -82.14 150.32
N PHE A 329 36.76 -82.61 149.27
CA PHE A 329 35.49 -82.08 148.69
C PHE A 329 35.55 -80.71 147.95
N LYS A 330 34.72 -80.39 146.94
CA LYS A 330 33.79 -81.16 146.05
C LYS A 330 33.38 -80.29 144.84
N MET A 331 32.77 -80.90 143.82
CA MET A 331 32.05 -80.20 142.73
C MET A 331 30.88 -79.34 143.24
N VAL A 332 30.50 -78.30 142.47
CA VAL A 332 29.09 -77.94 142.15
C VAL A 332 29.08 -77.05 140.87
N ALA A 333 27.93 -76.94 140.20
CA ALA A 333 27.76 -76.24 138.91
C ALA A 333 26.68 -75.12 139.02
N VAL A 334 25.96 -74.83 137.90
CA VAL A 334 24.85 -73.84 137.72
C VAL A 334 25.38 -72.41 137.43
N ARG A 335 25.10 -71.72 136.29
CA ARG A 335 23.85 -71.20 135.63
C ARG A 335 23.18 -70.02 136.39
N PRO A 336 22.33 -69.16 135.76
CA PRO A 336 22.25 -68.69 134.36
C PRO A 336 22.06 -67.14 134.27
N ASP A 337 21.39 -66.61 133.22
CA ASP A 337 20.58 -65.36 133.16
C ASP A 337 21.28 -63.96 133.11
N LEU A 338 20.72 -62.86 132.55
CA LEU A 338 19.80 -62.60 131.40
C LEU A 338 19.76 -61.05 131.07
N ASP A 339 18.99 -60.66 130.03
CA ASP A 339 18.33 -59.34 129.77
C ASP A 339 19.08 -58.04 129.36
N GLY A 340 18.32 -57.14 128.69
CA GLY A 340 18.62 -55.71 128.38
C GLY A 340 19.13 -55.41 126.95
N ASN A 341 18.36 -55.03 125.91
CA ASN A 341 17.26 -54.06 125.70
C ASN A 341 17.70 -52.57 125.53
N GLY A 342 17.30 -51.91 124.42
CA GLY A 342 17.52 -50.46 124.19
C GLY A 342 17.47 -49.96 122.72
N ARG A 343 16.56 -49.02 122.43
CA ARG A 343 16.42 -48.15 121.22
C ARG A 343 16.13 -46.70 121.74
N PRO A 344 16.26 -45.56 120.99
CA PRO A 344 15.54 -45.28 119.71
C PRO A 344 16.21 -44.26 118.72
N GLU A 345 15.52 -44.00 117.58
CA GLU A 345 15.20 -42.72 116.84
C GLU A 345 16.13 -41.46 116.81
N GLN A 346 15.98 -40.38 115.98
CA GLN A 346 14.87 -39.83 115.14
C GLN A 346 15.29 -38.76 114.06
N ASN A 347 14.47 -38.58 113.00
CA ASN A 347 14.12 -37.36 112.17
C ASN A 347 15.14 -36.43 111.42
N GLY A 348 14.74 -35.95 110.21
CA GLY A 348 15.36 -34.84 109.45
C GLY A 348 14.80 -34.61 108.03
N GLU A 349 14.79 -33.36 107.51
CA GLU A 349 14.16 -32.95 106.22
C GLU A 349 14.73 -31.65 105.58
N ARG A 350 14.56 -31.47 104.24
CA ARG A 350 13.96 -30.28 103.51
C ARG A 350 14.34 -30.20 102.00
N ARG A 351 13.79 -29.21 101.27
CA ARG A 351 13.70 -28.96 99.78
C ARG A 351 13.57 -27.40 99.57
N PRO A 352 13.36 -26.77 98.37
CA PRO A 352 13.54 -27.11 96.92
C PRO A 352 14.10 -25.93 96.01
N GLU A 353 14.02 -26.04 94.65
CA GLU A 353 13.70 -24.97 93.63
C GLU A 353 14.70 -23.79 93.29
N GLN A 354 14.69 -23.08 92.13
CA GLN A 354 14.23 -23.25 90.71
C GLN A 354 14.87 -22.18 89.73
N GLU A 355 14.27 -21.90 88.54
CA GLU A 355 14.53 -20.77 87.57
C GLU A 355 15.83 -20.80 86.69
N GLN A 356 16.00 -20.35 85.42
CA GLN A 356 15.28 -19.64 84.31
C GLN A 356 15.55 -18.11 84.08
N VAL A 357 15.54 -17.50 82.85
CA VAL A 357 15.80 -17.92 81.43
C VAL A 357 15.88 -16.69 80.43
N VAL A 358 16.47 -16.87 79.22
CA VAL A 358 16.40 -16.06 77.93
C VAL A 358 17.09 -14.67 77.77
N ALA A 359 17.66 -14.47 76.56
CA ALA A 359 17.76 -13.23 75.75
C ALA A 359 17.90 -13.64 74.25
N GLY A 360 17.76 -12.83 73.18
CA GLY A 360 17.36 -11.41 72.98
C GLY A 360 17.50 -11.03 71.47
N PRO A 361 16.70 -10.10 70.88
CA PRO A 361 16.71 -9.79 69.42
C PRO A 361 17.34 -8.42 69.03
N GLU A 362 17.63 -8.22 67.74
CA GLU A 362 18.20 -6.98 67.17
C GLU A 362 17.59 -6.65 65.77
N GLU A 363 17.62 -5.38 65.36
CA GLU A 363 16.94 -4.84 64.14
C GLU A 363 17.87 -4.68 62.93
N ALA A 364 17.33 -4.71 61.70
CA ALA A 364 17.81 -3.90 60.57
C ALA A 364 16.86 -3.88 59.34
N GLY A 365 16.75 -2.70 58.73
CA GLY A 365 16.48 -2.46 57.30
C GLY A 365 17.33 -1.24 56.87
N PRO A 366 17.06 -0.53 55.75
CA PRO A 366 16.17 -0.79 54.61
C PRO A 366 16.95 -0.76 53.26
N SER A 367 16.26 -0.78 52.11
CA SER A 367 16.71 -0.10 50.85
C SER A 367 15.70 -0.21 49.69
N GLU A 368 15.40 0.91 49.03
CA GLU A 368 15.02 0.98 47.60
C GLU A 368 16.26 1.43 46.78
N PRO A 369 16.29 1.35 45.43
CA PRO A 369 15.74 2.46 44.62
C PRO A 369 15.19 2.13 43.21
N GLN A 370 14.27 3.00 42.75
CA GLN A 370 14.15 3.60 41.39
C GLN A 370 14.43 2.75 40.11
N MET A 371 13.47 2.76 39.18
CA MET A 371 13.71 3.35 37.84
C MET A 371 12.44 3.75 37.08
N GLU A 372 12.56 4.81 36.28
CA GLU A 372 11.54 5.38 35.38
C GLU A 372 11.50 4.62 34.03
N MET A 373 10.39 4.71 33.28
CA MET A 373 10.36 5.41 31.97
C MET A 373 9.03 5.27 31.20
N HIS A 374 8.50 6.43 30.80
CA HIS A 374 7.64 6.72 29.64
C HIS A 374 8.11 8.10 29.12
N PRO A 375 7.80 8.54 27.88
CA PRO A 375 6.92 7.96 26.86
C PRO A 375 7.66 7.73 25.51
N ASP A 376 6.95 7.44 24.41
CA ASP A 376 6.58 8.43 23.36
C ASP A 376 5.72 7.77 22.27
N GLU A 377 5.07 8.56 21.40
CA GLU A 377 4.22 8.09 20.29
C GLU A 377 4.55 8.84 18.94
N PRO A 378 3.70 8.83 17.89
CA PRO A 378 4.09 8.25 16.61
C PRO A 378 4.62 9.25 15.56
N ARG A 379 5.35 8.75 14.56
CA ARG A 379 5.70 9.50 13.33
C ARG A 379 5.76 8.67 12.05
N SER A 380 5.55 9.39 10.94
CA SER A 380 5.95 9.07 9.56
C SER A 380 5.08 8.09 8.77
N ALA A 381 4.22 8.67 7.92
CA ALA A 381 3.86 8.08 6.62
C ALA A 381 4.77 8.65 5.53
N THR A 382 5.20 7.84 4.55
CA THR A 382 5.50 8.26 3.16
C THR A 382 5.81 7.05 2.27
N ALA A 383 5.50 7.21 0.96
CA ALA A 383 5.74 6.28 -0.15
C ALA A 383 4.94 4.94 -0.10
N SER A 384 4.54 4.38 -1.24
CA SER A 384 4.77 4.79 -2.65
C SER A 384 3.51 4.72 -3.50
#